data_AF-F1L9E9-F1
#
_entry.id   AF-F1L9E9-F1
#
_cell.length_a   1.000
_cell.length_b   1.000
_cell.length_c   1.000
_cell.angle_alpha   90.00
_cell.angle_beta   90.00
_cell.angle_gamma   90.00
#
_symmetry.space_group_name_H-M   'P 1'
#
loop_
_entity.id
_entity.type
_entity.pdbx_description
1 polymer ?
#
loop_
_entity_poly.entity_id
_entity_poly.type
_entity_poly.pdbx_seq_one_letter_code
_entity_poly.pdbx_strand_id
1 'polypeptide(L)'
;MSQPYRIALHHYAGQVTFKVHVSDAHRMALRVLTHKRLAQRSSTPERCMSIPNDLLGCRQGNAESYERSSFSEMAQQQRKHKQNTAGILNALMSVEVDDVEALKAFVAKGGMELDAKIESSHLSGWSLVDVALMLDHRRCASFLMEAGAMPSPELCGTGALLNKIEALQKKTLKDAQRSKNSGLKNKEESRQLKHLEKQLLQLRKMKSIVKNCALPGPLSDATALISASDTITVEWKKPSKQANADILTCVKVEWSLSDSFNQIEGELIVRDIRDSRTDISGLRRGLRYSIRVSAGTMRGFGNPCIVTPRLLLLSGWEDVQDSFKLDNGMNEINMLLQDVEKHQQSAVWQTVFPKFCDASVKKKRTRLKSLFSAGSKFVRNCQRARKPTIRRQTTQND
;
A
#
# COMPACT_ATOMS: atom_id res chain seq x y z
N MET A 1 -11.39 -37.29 -8.74
CA MET A 1 -11.61 -36.53 -7.49
C MET A 1 -10.56 -37.00 -6.49
N SER A 2 -9.46 -36.26 -6.37
CA SER A 2 -8.34 -36.64 -5.50
C SER A 2 -8.60 -36.11 -4.10
N GLN A 3 -8.55 -36.98 -3.09
CA GLN A 3 -8.72 -36.55 -1.70
C GLN A 3 -7.52 -35.69 -1.26
N PRO A 4 -7.75 -34.61 -0.47
CA PRO A 4 -6.67 -33.79 0.06
C PRO A 4 -5.88 -34.56 1.13
N TYR A 5 -4.56 -34.61 0.98
CA TYR A 5 -3.68 -35.16 2.01
C TYR A 5 -3.62 -34.21 3.21
N ARG A 6 -3.76 -34.78 4.41
CA ARG A 6 -3.54 -34.06 5.68
C ARG A 6 -2.07 -34.21 6.05
N ILE A 7 -1.34 -33.09 6.09
CA ILE A 7 0.00 -33.06 6.66
C ILE A 7 -0.16 -32.55 8.08
N ALA A 8 0.09 -33.43 9.06
CA ALA A 8 0.13 -33.06 10.47
C ALA A 8 1.60 -32.83 10.85
N LEU A 9 1.95 -31.60 11.20
CA LEU A 9 3.18 -31.33 11.93
C LEU A 9 2.87 -31.61 13.40
N HIS A 10 3.47 -32.66 13.95
CA HIS A 10 3.28 -33.02 15.35
C HIS A 10 4.02 -32.03 16.24
N HIS A 11 3.29 -31.09 16.84
CA HIS A 11 3.62 -30.58 18.16
C HIS A 11 2.34 -30.18 18.91
N TYR A 12 2.15 -30.84 20.06
CA TYR A 12 1.17 -30.67 21.13
C TYR A 12 -0.20 -30.04 20.81
N ALA A 13 -1.26 -30.84 21.09
CA ALA A 13 -2.68 -30.51 21.06
C ALA A 13 -3.40 -30.57 19.69
N GLY A 14 -3.24 -31.70 18.97
CA GLY A 14 -4.35 -32.39 18.29
C GLY A 14 -5.25 -31.68 17.28
N GLN A 15 -4.99 -30.44 16.86
CA GLN A 15 -5.87 -29.69 15.95
C GLN A 15 -5.16 -29.34 14.65
N VAL A 16 -5.70 -29.86 13.54
CA VAL A 16 -5.17 -29.67 12.18
C VAL A 16 -5.52 -28.27 11.69
N THR A 17 -4.53 -27.40 11.47
CA THR A 17 -4.78 -25.97 11.20
C THR A 17 -5.09 -25.61 9.76
N PHE A 18 -4.59 -26.30 8.72
CA PHE A 18 -4.97 -25.95 7.32
C PHE A 18 -4.97 -27.14 6.36
N LYS A 19 -5.94 -27.16 5.42
CA LYS A 19 -6.02 -28.09 4.29
C LYS A 19 -5.52 -27.38 3.04
N VAL A 20 -4.47 -27.90 2.41
CA VAL A 20 -3.91 -27.34 1.17
C VAL A 20 -4.10 -28.35 0.03
N HIS A 21 -4.56 -27.87 -1.12
CA HIS A 21 -4.74 -28.71 -2.30
C HIS A 21 -3.36 -29.06 -2.91
N VAL A 22 -3.22 -30.26 -3.48
CA VAL A 22 -1.92 -30.80 -3.96
C VAL A 22 -1.25 -29.88 -5.00
N SER A 23 -2.05 -29.19 -5.81
CA SER A 23 -1.57 -28.19 -6.78
C SER A 23 -0.85 -27.02 -6.12
N ASP A 24 -1.29 -26.62 -4.93
CA ASP A 24 -0.84 -25.40 -4.25
C ASP A 24 0.43 -25.69 -3.45
N ALA A 25 0.53 -26.87 -2.85
CA ALA A 25 1.76 -27.38 -2.25
C ALA A 25 2.89 -27.51 -3.29
N HIS A 26 2.57 -28.01 -4.49
CA HIS A 26 3.54 -28.11 -5.59
C HIS A 26 3.99 -26.73 -6.07
N ARG A 27 3.07 -25.76 -6.18
CA ARG A 27 3.38 -24.39 -6.60
C ARG A 27 4.23 -23.65 -5.55
N MET A 28 4.01 -23.89 -4.26
CA MET A 28 4.85 -23.36 -3.18
C MET A 28 6.26 -23.96 -3.22
N ALA A 29 6.38 -25.28 -3.39
CA ALA A 29 7.69 -25.95 -3.50
C ALA A 29 8.51 -25.45 -4.71
N LEU A 30 7.85 -25.22 -5.85
CA LEU A 30 8.50 -24.66 -7.05
C LEU A 30 9.04 -23.25 -6.81
N ARG A 31 8.30 -22.38 -6.09
CA ARG A 31 8.77 -21.02 -5.76
C ARG A 31 10.00 -21.04 -4.85
N VAL A 32 10.03 -21.92 -3.86
CA VAL A 32 11.18 -22.09 -2.96
C VAL A 32 12.42 -22.55 -3.74
N LEU A 33 12.26 -23.50 -4.67
CA LEU A 33 13.35 -23.99 -5.52
C LEU A 33 13.86 -22.92 -6.51
N THR A 34 13.00 -22.05 -7.04
CA THR A 34 13.43 -20.93 -7.90
C THR A 34 14.23 -19.88 -7.14
N HIS A 35 13.85 -19.56 -5.90
CA HIS A 35 14.61 -18.63 -5.06
C HIS A 35 16.00 -19.18 -4.70
N LYS A 36 16.11 -20.50 -4.44
CA LYS A 36 17.39 -21.15 -4.16
C LYS A 36 18.33 -21.14 -5.38
N ARG A 37 17.81 -21.25 -6.60
CA ARG A 37 18.61 -21.14 -7.84
C ARG A 37 19.08 -19.71 -8.15
N LEU A 38 18.31 -18.70 -7.76
CA LEU A 38 18.71 -17.29 -7.91
C LEU A 38 19.81 -16.92 -6.91
N ALA A 39 19.73 -17.41 -5.67
CA ALA A 39 20.76 -17.21 -4.65
C ALA A 39 22.10 -17.91 -4.97
N GLN A 40 22.09 -18.98 -5.77
CA GLN A 40 23.31 -19.69 -6.21
C GLN A 40 23.97 -19.07 -7.45
N ARG A 41 23.30 -18.14 -8.15
CA ARG A 41 23.85 -17.46 -9.34
C ARG A 41 24.59 -16.15 -9.03
N SER A 42 24.50 -15.64 -7.81
CA SER A 42 25.13 -14.37 -7.40
C SER A 42 26.56 -14.52 -6.87
N SER A 43 27.20 -15.69 -7.03
CA SER A 43 28.58 -15.94 -6.58
C SER A 43 29.52 -16.24 -7.75
N THR A 44 29.80 -15.23 -8.59
CA THR A 44 30.99 -15.18 -9.46
C THR A 44 31.50 -13.74 -9.50
N PRO A 45 32.81 -13.48 -9.33
CA PRO A 45 33.33 -12.12 -9.28
C PRO A 45 33.44 -11.52 -10.69
N GLU A 46 32.75 -10.41 -10.93
CA GLU A 46 32.87 -9.65 -12.17
C GLU A 46 34.23 -8.92 -12.23
N ARG A 47 34.95 -9.21 -13.33
CA ARG A 47 36.20 -8.56 -13.74
C ARG A 47 35.92 -7.08 -14.06
N CYS A 48 36.64 -6.17 -13.41
CA CYS A 48 36.72 -4.77 -13.81
C CYS A 48 37.09 -4.65 -15.31
N MET A 49 36.18 -4.11 -16.11
CA MET A 49 36.47 -3.65 -17.47
C MET A 49 36.84 -2.18 -17.40
N SER A 50 38.12 -1.90 -17.59
CA SER A 50 38.67 -0.57 -17.82
C SER A 50 38.16 -0.01 -19.16
N ILE A 51 37.70 1.23 -19.12
CA ILE A 51 37.32 2.03 -20.30
C ILE A 51 38.62 2.50 -20.97
N PRO A 52 38.85 2.24 -22.27
CA PRO A 52 39.94 2.89 -22.99
C PRO A 52 39.55 4.35 -23.28
N ASN A 53 40.34 5.28 -22.76
CA ASN A 53 40.40 6.64 -23.28
C ASN A 53 41.06 6.59 -24.65
N ASP A 54 40.34 6.98 -25.71
CA ASP A 54 40.99 7.45 -26.92
C ASP A 54 40.09 8.35 -27.79
N LEU A 55 40.68 9.50 -28.12
CA LEU A 55 40.59 10.23 -29.38
C LEU A 55 39.29 10.97 -29.76
N LEU A 56 39.28 12.26 -29.37
CA LEU A 56 39.10 13.42 -30.27
C LEU A 56 38.51 13.11 -31.66
N GLY A 57 37.22 13.35 -31.78
CA GLY A 57 36.51 13.43 -33.05
C GLY A 57 35.37 14.44 -32.94
N CYS A 58 35.69 15.73 -32.82
CA CYS A 58 34.73 16.81 -32.94
C CYS A 58 34.12 16.80 -34.34
N ARG A 59 32.95 16.17 -34.51
CA ARG A 59 32.03 16.52 -35.59
C ARG A 59 31.28 17.78 -35.16
N GLN A 60 31.55 18.87 -35.88
CA GLN A 60 30.80 20.12 -35.83
C GLN A 60 29.31 19.84 -36.06
N GLY A 61 28.54 19.78 -34.96
CA GLY A 61 27.09 19.86 -34.95
C GLY A 61 26.69 21.23 -34.43
N ASN A 62 26.03 22.01 -35.27
CA ASN A 62 25.63 23.41 -35.10
C ASN A 62 25.17 23.76 -33.66
N ALA A 63 25.91 24.64 -32.98
CA ALA A 63 25.54 25.26 -31.70
C ALA A 63 24.16 25.96 -31.75
N GLU A 64 23.75 26.45 -32.92
CA GLU A 64 22.43 27.07 -33.13
C GLU A 64 21.25 26.10 -32.95
N SER A 65 21.47 24.80 -33.11
CA SER A 65 20.41 23.78 -32.98
C SER A 65 20.10 23.46 -31.52
N TYR A 66 21.13 23.44 -30.67
CA TYR A 66 21.00 23.28 -29.21
C TYR A 66 20.45 24.53 -28.52
N GLU A 67 20.83 25.73 -28.98
CA GLU A 67 20.22 26.97 -28.46
C GLU A 67 18.76 27.10 -28.92
N ARG A 68 18.43 26.85 -30.20
CA ARG A 68 17.02 26.86 -30.65
C ARG A 68 16.17 25.80 -29.96
N SER A 69 16.70 24.60 -29.69
CA SER A 69 15.95 23.59 -28.94
C SER A 69 15.71 24.04 -27.50
N SER A 70 16.71 24.60 -26.82
CA SER A 70 16.62 25.14 -25.46
C SER A 70 15.65 26.33 -25.36
N PHE A 71 15.69 27.28 -26.31
CA PHE A 71 14.72 28.38 -26.38
C PHE A 71 13.30 27.88 -26.69
N SER A 72 13.15 26.86 -27.53
CA SER A 72 11.84 26.26 -27.83
C SER A 72 11.27 25.51 -26.62
N GLU A 73 12.12 24.83 -25.84
CA GLU A 73 11.74 24.14 -24.61
C GLU A 73 11.36 25.12 -23.51
N MET A 74 12.14 26.20 -23.31
CA MET A 74 11.78 27.27 -22.39
C MET A 74 10.48 27.97 -22.80
N ALA A 75 10.27 28.23 -24.10
CA ALA A 75 9.01 28.81 -24.58
C ALA A 75 7.82 27.84 -24.42
N GLN A 76 8.03 26.53 -24.61
CA GLN A 76 7.00 25.50 -24.36
C GLN A 76 6.71 25.34 -22.87
N GLN A 77 7.71 25.38 -21.99
CA GLN A 77 7.53 25.38 -20.54
C GLN A 77 6.78 26.62 -20.07
N GLN A 78 7.13 27.80 -20.59
CA GLN A 78 6.39 29.04 -20.28
C GLN A 78 4.94 29.00 -20.78
N ARG A 79 4.67 28.41 -21.96
CA ARG A 79 3.30 28.21 -22.46
C ARG A 79 2.52 27.23 -21.59
N LYS A 80 3.13 26.09 -21.21
CA LYS A 80 2.53 25.12 -20.30
C LYS A 80 2.25 25.73 -18.92
N HIS A 81 3.17 26.51 -18.39
CA HIS A 81 3.01 27.19 -17.10
C HIS A 81 1.90 28.26 -17.16
N LYS A 82 1.84 29.08 -18.23
CA LYS A 82 0.73 30.03 -18.45
C LYS A 82 -0.62 29.35 -18.64
N GLN A 83 -0.65 28.20 -19.31
CA GLN A 83 -1.85 27.40 -19.49
C GLN A 83 -2.29 26.75 -18.17
N ASN A 84 -1.34 26.30 -17.35
CA ASN A 84 -1.58 25.76 -16.02
C ASN A 84 -2.13 26.86 -15.08
N THR A 85 -1.56 28.05 -15.04
CA THR A 85 -2.05 29.15 -14.20
C THR A 85 -3.47 29.60 -14.58
N ALA A 86 -3.78 29.71 -15.88
CA ALA A 86 -5.14 29.99 -16.34
C ALA A 86 -6.12 28.85 -16.00
N GLY A 87 -5.68 27.60 -16.10
CA GLY A 87 -6.44 26.42 -15.69
C GLY A 87 -6.77 26.43 -14.19
N ILE A 88 -5.78 26.69 -13.35
CA ILE A 88 -5.92 26.79 -11.89
C ILE A 88 -6.87 27.93 -11.51
N LEU A 89 -6.80 29.09 -12.15
CA LEU A 89 -7.72 30.20 -11.88
C LEU A 89 -9.17 29.86 -12.24
N ASN A 90 -9.40 29.18 -13.37
CA ASN A 90 -10.75 28.75 -13.75
C ASN A 90 -11.29 27.65 -12.82
N ALA A 91 -10.43 26.72 -12.41
CA ALA A 91 -10.77 25.72 -11.40
C ALA A 91 -11.08 26.38 -10.04
N LEU A 92 -10.32 27.40 -9.64
CA LEU A 92 -10.55 28.17 -8.42
C LEU A 92 -11.92 28.84 -8.43
N MET A 93 -12.31 29.47 -9.54
CA MET A 93 -13.64 30.07 -9.67
C MET A 93 -14.75 29.04 -9.50
N SER A 94 -14.54 27.80 -9.96
CA SER A 94 -15.48 26.69 -9.80
C SER A 94 -15.53 26.22 -8.33
N VAL A 95 -14.37 26.09 -7.68
CA VAL A 95 -14.26 25.78 -6.25
C VAL A 95 -14.94 26.84 -5.40
N GLU A 96 -14.79 28.13 -5.70
CA GLU A 96 -15.42 29.22 -4.95
C GLU A 96 -16.95 29.21 -4.99
N VAL A 97 -17.54 28.63 -6.05
CA VAL A 97 -19.00 28.53 -6.25
C VAL A 97 -19.54 27.15 -5.82
N ASP A 98 -18.67 26.22 -5.40
CA ASP A 98 -19.00 24.80 -5.15
C ASP A 98 -19.58 24.07 -6.38
N ASP A 99 -19.11 24.45 -7.58
CA ASP A 99 -19.46 23.78 -8.83
C ASP A 99 -18.50 22.62 -9.12
N VAL A 100 -18.86 21.45 -8.62
CA VAL A 100 -18.08 20.21 -8.79
C VAL A 100 -18.08 19.72 -10.24
N GLU A 101 -19.11 20.00 -11.04
CA GLU A 101 -19.21 19.51 -12.41
C GLU A 101 -18.31 20.33 -13.35
N ALA A 102 -18.29 21.65 -13.17
CA ALA A 102 -17.30 22.50 -13.83
C ALA A 102 -15.87 22.10 -13.44
N LEU A 103 -15.62 21.88 -12.14
CA LEU A 103 -14.31 21.45 -11.64
C LEU A 103 -13.87 20.11 -12.26
N LYS A 104 -14.75 19.12 -12.34
CA LYS A 104 -14.51 17.84 -13.02
C LYS A 104 -14.13 18.04 -14.48
N ALA A 105 -14.85 18.91 -15.20
CA ALA A 105 -14.57 19.21 -16.59
C ALA A 105 -13.19 19.86 -16.78
N PHE A 106 -12.73 20.69 -15.84
CA PHE A 106 -11.38 21.27 -15.87
C PHE A 106 -10.29 20.24 -15.56
N VAL A 107 -10.50 19.38 -14.56
CA VAL A 107 -9.54 18.32 -14.21
C VAL A 107 -9.44 17.28 -15.34
N ALA A 108 -10.56 16.92 -15.97
CA ALA A 108 -10.61 15.96 -17.08
C ALA A 108 -9.88 16.42 -18.35
N LYS A 109 -9.78 17.74 -18.59
CA LYS A 109 -9.05 18.29 -19.74
C LYS A 109 -7.54 18.03 -19.67
N GLY A 110 -7.02 17.67 -18.49
CA GLY A 110 -5.60 17.39 -18.27
C GLY A 110 -4.71 18.64 -18.36
N GLY A 111 -3.58 18.63 -17.65
CA GLY A 111 -2.59 19.71 -17.68
C GLY A 111 -2.62 20.68 -16.50
N MET A 112 -3.40 20.39 -15.46
CA MET A 112 -3.36 21.09 -14.18
C MET A 112 -2.66 20.25 -13.12
N GLU A 113 -1.65 20.80 -12.48
CA GLU A 113 -1.06 20.21 -11.27
C GLU A 113 -1.97 20.56 -10.09
N LEU A 114 -2.66 19.55 -9.52
CA LEU A 114 -3.70 19.77 -8.52
C LEU A 114 -3.15 20.32 -7.19
N ASP A 115 -1.90 20.00 -6.88
CA ASP A 115 -1.20 20.42 -5.67
C ASP A 115 -0.47 21.77 -5.82
N ALA A 116 -0.51 22.35 -7.03
CA ALA A 116 0.13 23.64 -7.28
C ALA A 116 -0.52 24.72 -6.41
N LYS A 117 0.35 25.54 -5.80
CA LYS A 117 -0.09 26.71 -5.04
C LYS A 117 -0.62 27.77 -6.01
N ILE A 118 -1.73 28.40 -5.65
CA ILE A 118 -2.28 29.49 -6.44
C ILE A 118 -1.31 30.69 -6.34
N GLU A 119 -0.84 31.22 -7.46
CA GLU A 119 0.15 32.30 -7.48
C GLU A 119 -0.51 33.69 -7.55
N SER A 120 -1.60 33.83 -8.30
CA SER A 120 -2.09 35.14 -8.78
C SER A 120 -3.48 35.54 -8.28
N SER A 121 -3.89 35.09 -7.10
CA SER A 121 -5.21 35.42 -6.50
C SER A 121 -5.10 35.95 -5.06
N HIS A 122 -6.23 36.34 -4.46
CA HIS A 122 -6.31 36.69 -3.03
C HIS A 122 -6.06 35.50 -2.10
N LEU A 123 -6.06 34.29 -2.65
CA LEU A 123 -5.82 33.02 -1.97
C LEU A 123 -4.41 32.49 -2.30
N SER A 124 -3.48 33.39 -2.59
CA SER A 124 -2.15 32.99 -3.01
C SER A 124 -1.43 32.17 -1.94
N GLY A 125 -0.70 31.15 -2.38
CA GLY A 125 0.03 30.24 -1.50
C GLY A 125 -0.80 29.11 -0.88
N TRP A 126 -2.03 28.89 -1.33
CA TRP A 126 -2.87 27.73 -1.00
C TRP A 126 -3.14 26.87 -2.23
N SER A 127 -3.37 25.57 -2.03
CA SER A 127 -3.83 24.66 -3.08
C SER A 127 -5.33 24.78 -3.29
N LEU A 128 -5.84 24.22 -4.40
CA LEU A 128 -7.29 24.16 -4.65
C LEU A 128 -8.03 23.31 -3.60
N VAL A 129 -7.40 22.23 -3.11
CA VAL A 129 -7.92 21.41 -2.02
C VAL A 129 -8.04 22.22 -0.73
N ASP A 130 -7.00 22.99 -0.41
CA ASP A 130 -6.99 23.79 0.82
C ASP A 130 -8.14 24.79 0.82
N VAL A 131 -8.36 25.47 -0.31
CA VAL A 131 -9.47 26.42 -0.49
C VAL A 131 -10.82 25.71 -0.37
N ALA A 132 -11.00 24.55 -1.00
CA ALA A 132 -12.24 23.79 -0.92
C ALA A 132 -12.54 23.34 0.52
N LEU A 133 -11.53 22.90 1.25
CA LEU A 133 -11.62 22.51 2.67
C LEU A 133 -11.98 23.72 3.55
N MET A 134 -11.30 24.86 3.38
CA MET A 134 -11.58 26.10 4.13
C MET A 134 -12.95 26.70 3.85
N LEU A 135 -13.56 26.39 2.70
CA LEU A 135 -14.90 26.83 2.35
C LEU A 135 -15.99 25.80 2.71
N ASP A 136 -15.62 24.64 3.28
CA ASP A 136 -16.49 23.48 3.54
C ASP A 136 -17.23 23.01 2.27
N HIS A 137 -16.56 23.09 1.13
CA HIS A 137 -17.09 22.66 -0.16
C HIS A 137 -16.80 21.17 -0.36
N ARG A 138 -17.58 20.34 0.34
CA ARG A 138 -17.29 18.90 0.53
C ARG A 138 -17.21 18.10 -0.76
N ARG A 139 -18.03 18.46 -1.75
CA ARG A 139 -18.05 17.79 -3.07
C ARG A 139 -16.77 18.09 -3.84
N CYS A 140 -16.37 19.36 -3.88
CA CYS A 140 -15.13 19.79 -4.52
C CYS A 140 -13.90 19.19 -3.82
N ALA A 141 -13.84 19.28 -2.50
CA ALA A 141 -12.72 18.74 -1.72
C ALA A 141 -12.58 17.22 -1.89
N SER A 142 -13.68 16.46 -1.76
CA SER A 142 -13.65 15.00 -1.94
C SER A 142 -13.21 14.61 -3.35
N PHE A 143 -13.73 15.30 -4.37
CA PHE A 143 -13.34 15.05 -5.76
C PHE A 143 -11.85 15.31 -6.00
N LEU A 144 -11.33 16.44 -5.52
CA LEU A 144 -9.91 16.77 -5.66
C LEU A 144 -9.02 15.74 -4.94
N MET A 145 -9.38 15.34 -3.72
CA MET A 145 -8.63 14.34 -2.96
C MET A 145 -8.69 12.95 -3.61
N GLU A 146 -9.84 12.54 -4.15
CA GLU A 146 -9.98 11.31 -4.94
C GLU A 146 -9.14 11.36 -6.23
N ALA A 147 -9.02 12.55 -6.85
CA ALA A 147 -8.14 12.80 -7.99
C ALA A 147 -6.64 12.83 -7.62
N GLY A 148 -6.30 12.68 -6.34
CA GLY A 148 -4.92 12.62 -5.84
C GLY A 148 -4.35 13.94 -5.33
N ALA A 149 -5.18 14.98 -5.22
CA ALA A 149 -4.75 16.24 -4.64
C ALA A 149 -4.61 16.12 -3.12
N MET A 150 -3.51 16.66 -2.59
CA MET A 150 -3.08 16.46 -1.22
C MET A 150 -3.20 17.76 -0.43
N PRO A 151 -3.90 17.76 0.72
CA PRO A 151 -3.95 18.93 1.58
C PRO A 151 -2.55 19.39 2.00
N SER A 152 -2.31 20.69 1.99
CA SER A 152 -1.04 21.26 2.46
C SER A 152 -0.78 20.89 3.92
N PRO A 153 0.46 20.55 4.33
CA PRO A 153 0.79 20.28 5.74
C PRO A 153 0.43 21.45 6.68
N GLU A 154 0.54 22.68 6.17
CA GLU A 154 0.18 23.91 6.89
C GLU A 154 -1.29 23.98 7.32
N LEU A 155 -2.17 23.15 6.73
CA LEU A 155 -3.59 23.10 7.12
C LEU A 155 -3.81 22.49 8.50
N CYS A 156 -2.93 21.59 8.95
CA CYS A 156 -3.08 20.92 10.24
C CYS A 156 -2.60 21.85 11.35
N GLY A 157 -3.48 22.71 11.85
CA GLY A 157 -3.16 23.68 12.90
C GLY A 157 -3.97 24.96 12.79
N THR A 158 -5.05 25.04 13.56
CA THR A 158 -6.02 26.16 13.55
C THR A 158 -5.35 27.53 13.69
N GLY A 159 -4.36 27.69 14.58
CA GLY A 159 -3.78 29.00 14.90
C GLY A 159 -3.01 29.65 13.74
N ALA A 160 -2.11 28.91 13.11
CA ALA A 160 -1.32 29.42 11.98
C ALA A 160 -2.21 29.74 10.77
N LEU A 161 -3.22 28.89 10.52
CA LEU A 161 -4.17 29.08 9.43
C LEU A 161 -5.03 30.33 9.63
N LEU A 162 -5.56 30.56 10.84
CA LEU A 162 -6.32 31.76 11.17
C LEU A 162 -5.48 33.03 11.03
N ASN A 163 -4.23 33.01 11.48
CA ASN A 163 -3.33 34.16 11.33
C ASN A 163 -3.09 34.50 9.85
N LYS A 164 -2.91 33.49 9.00
CA LYS A 164 -2.76 33.67 7.54
C LYS A 164 -4.03 34.26 6.91
N ILE A 165 -5.20 33.75 7.27
CA ILE A 165 -6.50 34.30 6.83
C ILE A 165 -6.66 35.76 7.28
N GLU A 166 -6.36 36.07 8.54
CA GLU A 166 -6.49 37.43 9.08
C GLU A 166 -5.52 38.42 8.43
N ALA A 167 -4.30 37.98 8.11
CA ALA A 167 -3.34 38.79 7.36
C ALA A 167 -3.86 39.14 5.96
N LEU A 168 -4.42 38.15 5.25
CA LEU A 168 -5.05 38.35 3.94
C LEU A 168 -6.25 39.29 4.04
N GLN A 169 -7.13 39.10 5.04
CA GLN A 169 -8.27 40.00 5.28
C GLN A 169 -7.84 41.45 5.50
N LYS A 170 -6.81 41.67 6.32
CA LYS A 170 -6.26 43.03 6.58
C LYS A 170 -5.70 43.65 5.31
N LYS A 171 -5.01 42.87 4.47
CA LYS A 171 -4.48 43.34 3.18
C LYS A 171 -5.61 43.76 2.24
N THR A 172 -6.58 42.88 1.99
CA THR A 172 -7.72 43.17 1.09
C THR A 172 -8.57 44.35 1.60
N LEU A 173 -8.73 44.50 2.91
CA LEU A 173 -9.45 45.64 3.50
C LEU A 173 -8.73 46.97 3.23
N LYS A 174 -7.40 47.02 3.37
CA LYS A 174 -6.60 48.22 3.06
C LYS A 174 -6.72 48.58 1.58
N ASP A 175 -6.71 47.60 0.68
CA ASP A 175 -6.85 47.82 -0.76
C ASP A 175 -8.27 48.35 -1.09
N ALA A 176 -9.31 47.83 -0.44
CA ALA A 176 -10.68 48.33 -0.57
C ALA A 176 -10.83 49.77 -0.04
N GLN A 177 -10.17 50.11 1.07
CA GLN A 177 -10.17 51.49 1.60
C GLN A 177 -9.48 52.48 0.66
N ARG A 178 -8.33 52.10 0.10
CA ARG A 178 -7.62 52.91 -0.91
C ARG A 178 -8.49 53.21 -2.12
N SER A 179 -9.20 52.21 -2.61
CA SER A 179 -10.12 52.36 -3.75
C SER A 179 -11.39 53.16 -3.41
N LYS A 180 -11.83 53.20 -2.15
CA LYS A 180 -12.94 54.09 -1.72
C LYS A 180 -12.50 55.56 -1.60
N ASN A 181 -11.24 55.79 -1.25
CA ASN A 181 -10.69 57.12 -1.00
C ASN A 181 -10.17 57.84 -2.26
N SER A 182 -10.11 57.18 -3.43
CA SER A 182 -9.65 57.76 -4.71
C SER A 182 -10.55 58.88 -5.25
N GLY A 183 -11.79 59.01 -4.75
CA GLY A 183 -12.70 60.13 -5.04
C GLY A 183 -13.25 60.23 -6.48
N LEU A 184 -12.62 59.56 -7.46
CA LEU A 184 -12.97 59.55 -8.88
C LEU A 184 -13.72 58.26 -9.23
N LYS A 185 -15.05 58.23 -9.05
CA LYS A 185 -15.86 57.02 -9.29
C LYS A 185 -15.98 56.69 -10.78
N ASN A 186 -14.94 56.09 -11.36
CA ASN A 186 -15.01 55.46 -12.66
C ASN A 186 -15.74 54.11 -12.55
N LYS A 187 -16.43 53.70 -13.63
CA LYS A 187 -17.15 52.40 -13.68
C LYS A 187 -16.24 51.22 -13.33
N GLU A 188 -14.96 51.32 -13.66
CA GLU A 188 -13.95 50.30 -13.36
C GLU A 188 -13.62 50.22 -11.86
N GLU A 189 -13.43 51.34 -11.18
CA GLU A 189 -13.20 51.36 -9.72
C GLU A 189 -14.39 50.77 -8.96
N SER A 190 -15.62 51.02 -9.43
CA SER A 190 -16.83 50.42 -8.84
C SER A 190 -16.87 48.88 -9.00
N ARG A 191 -16.33 48.34 -10.10
CA ARG A 191 -16.22 46.89 -10.32
C ARG A 191 -15.12 46.28 -9.45
N GLN A 192 -13.98 46.98 -9.34
CA GLN A 192 -12.87 46.58 -8.47
C GLN A 192 -13.30 46.54 -7.00
N LEU A 193 -14.04 47.55 -6.53
CA LEU A 193 -14.59 47.55 -5.18
C LEU A 193 -15.52 46.37 -4.92
N LYS A 194 -16.44 46.07 -5.85
CA LYS A 194 -17.33 44.89 -5.73
C LYS A 194 -16.53 43.59 -5.69
N HIS A 195 -15.46 43.50 -6.48
CA HIS A 195 -14.58 42.33 -6.47
C HIS A 195 -13.86 42.17 -5.11
N LEU A 196 -13.29 43.24 -4.57
CA LEU A 196 -12.64 43.23 -3.25
C LEU A 196 -13.63 42.90 -2.12
N GLU A 197 -14.87 43.42 -2.20
CA GLU A 197 -15.94 43.10 -1.24
C GLU A 197 -16.32 41.61 -1.29
N LYS A 198 -16.39 41.01 -2.48
CA LYS A 198 -16.59 39.56 -2.66
C LYS A 198 -15.43 38.75 -2.06
N GLN A 199 -14.18 39.14 -2.31
CA GLN A 199 -13.00 38.48 -1.74
C GLN A 199 -13.01 38.51 -0.21
N LEU A 200 -13.33 39.67 0.38
CA LEU A 200 -13.46 39.81 1.84
C LEU A 200 -14.55 38.91 2.40
N LEU A 201 -15.69 38.77 1.71
CA LEU A 201 -16.77 37.87 2.13
C LEU A 201 -16.30 36.41 2.17
N GLN A 202 -15.58 35.95 1.14
CA GLN A 202 -15.00 34.61 1.10
C GLN A 202 -14.01 34.37 2.24
N LEU A 203 -13.06 35.30 2.44
CA LEU A 203 -12.09 35.18 3.54
C LEU A 203 -12.78 35.16 4.91
N ARG A 204 -13.89 35.89 5.09
CA ARG A 204 -14.70 35.83 6.33
C ARG A 204 -15.39 34.48 6.49
N LYS A 205 -15.94 33.91 5.41
CA LYS A 205 -16.52 32.56 5.41
C LYS A 205 -15.46 31.52 5.80
N MET A 206 -14.28 31.57 5.18
CA MET A 206 -13.15 30.69 5.49
C MET A 206 -12.74 30.79 6.96
N LYS A 207 -12.59 32.01 7.49
CA LYS A 207 -12.29 32.24 8.90
C LYS A 207 -13.31 31.59 9.83
N SER A 208 -14.60 31.72 9.51
CA SER A 208 -15.68 31.15 10.31
C SER A 208 -15.60 29.62 10.32
N ILE A 209 -15.41 29.01 9.14
CA ILE A 209 -15.33 27.56 8.99
C ILE A 209 -14.10 27.00 9.73
N VAL A 210 -12.93 27.62 9.57
CA VAL A 210 -11.72 27.20 10.28
C VAL A 210 -11.89 27.30 11.80
N LYS A 211 -12.58 28.33 12.30
CA LYS A 211 -12.87 28.48 13.74
C LYS A 211 -13.83 27.39 14.27
N ASN A 212 -14.81 27.01 13.46
CA ASN A 212 -15.86 26.08 13.84
C ASN A 212 -15.56 24.62 13.51
N CYS A 213 -14.49 24.35 12.75
CA CYS A 213 -14.02 23.01 12.45
C CYS A 213 -13.83 22.22 13.76
N ALA A 214 -14.28 20.98 13.78
CA ALA A 214 -14.19 20.06 14.89
C ALA A 214 -12.99 19.13 14.72
N LEU A 215 -12.54 18.58 15.86
CA LEU A 215 -11.63 17.45 15.83
C LEU A 215 -12.42 16.21 15.37
N PRO A 216 -11.83 15.36 14.54
CA PRO A 216 -12.48 14.14 14.10
C PRO A 216 -12.63 13.16 15.27
N GLY A 217 -13.65 12.31 15.18
CA GLY A 217 -13.79 11.17 16.08
C GLY A 217 -12.67 10.13 15.89
N PRO A 218 -12.54 9.18 16.83
CA PRO A 218 -11.57 8.09 16.70
C PRO A 218 -11.87 7.23 15.47
N LEU A 219 -10.81 6.75 14.80
CA LEU A 219 -10.94 5.79 13.71
C LEU A 219 -11.51 4.46 14.24
N SER A 220 -12.25 3.75 13.40
CA SER A 220 -12.85 2.44 13.73
C SER A 220 -12.08 1.31 13.06
N ASP A 221 -12.16 0.11 13.65
CA ASP A 221 -11.60 -1.14 13.11
C ASP A 221 -10.11 -1.01 12.68
N ALA A 222 -9.32 -0.27 13.46
CA ALA A 222 -7.88 -0.12 13.21
C ALA A 222 -7.14 -1.41 13.58
N THR A 223 -6.41 -1.98 12.62
CA THR A 223 -5.66 -3.23 12.76
C THR A 223 -4.21 -3.06 12.33
N ALA A 224 -3.33 -3.91 12.84
CA ALA A 224 -1.96 -3.96 12.41
C ALA A 224 -1.49 -5.40 12.20
N LEU A 225 -0.62 -5.60 11.22
CA LEU A 225 -0.05 -6.90 10.89
C LEU A 225 1.42 -6.75 10.51
N ILE A 226 2.22 -7.75 10.82
CA ILE A 226 3.64 -7.79 10.44
C ILE A 226 3.72 -8.20 8.98
N SER A 227 4.19 -7.29 8.13
CA SER A 227 4.30 -7.51 6.67
C SER A 227 5.70 -7.92 6.24
N ALA A 228 6.73 -7.48 6.96
CA ALA A 228 8.11 -7.89 6.74
C ALA A 228 8.88 -7.94 8.06
N SER A 229 10.15 -8.35 8.00
CA SER A 229 10.97 -8.52 9.21
C SER A 229 11.20 -7.25 10.03
N ASP A 230 11.02 -6.08 9.42
CA ASP A 230 11.22 -4.75 10.00
C ASP A 230 10.04 -3.81 9.69
N THR A 231 8.93 -4.37 9.21
CA THR A 231 7.81 -3.58 8.67
C THR A 231 6.47 -4.06 9.23
N ILE A 232 5.71 -3.12 9.79
CA ILE A 232 4.33 -3.35 10.24
C ILE A 232 3.39 -2.56 9.33
N THR A 233 2.42 -3.25 8.76
CA THR A 233 1.30 -2.64 8.04
C THR A 233 0.19 -2.30 9.02
N VAL A 234 -0.31 -1.08 8.93
CA VAL A 234 -1.45 -0.59 9.71
C VAL A 234 -2.60 -0.31 8.75
N GLU A 235 -3.78 -0.83 9.06
CA GLU A 235 -5.01 -0.66 8.29
C GLU A 235 -6.10 -0.09 9.18
N TRP A 236 -7.01 0.72 8.63
CA TRP A 236 -8.15 1.27 9.37
C TRP A 236 -9.37 1.36 8.48
N LYS A 237 -10.55 1.49 9.09
CA LYS A 237 -11.77 1.76 8.34
C LYS A 237 -11.91 3.25 8.06
N LYS A 238 -12.25 3.59 6.81
CA LYS A 238 -12.58 4.97 6.45
C LYS A 238 -13.77 5.44 7.31
N PRO A 239 -13.68 6.62 7.95
CA PRO A 239 -14.82 7.17 8.66
C PRO A 239 -16.00 7.29 7.69
N SER A 240 -17.18 6.83 8.12
CA SER A 240 -18.37 6.91 7.27
C SER A 240 -18.67 8.37 6.93
N LYS A 241 -19.13 8.64 5.70
CA LYS A 241 -19.52 9.97 5.23
C LYS A 241 -20.79 10.47 5.97
N GLN A 242 -20.69 10.72 7.27
CA GLN A 242 -21.77 11.32 8.04
C GLN A 242 -21.92 12.79 7.63
N ALA A 243 -23.16 13.22 7.48
CA ALA A 243 -23.49 14.55 6.97
C ALA A 243 -22.98 15.73 7.84
N ASN A 244 -22.50 15.47 9.07
CA ASN A 244 -22.02 16.48 10.01
C ASN A 244 -20.55 16.29 10.41
N ALA A 245 -19.83 15.32 9.83
CA ALA A 245 -18.41 15.13 10.09
C ALA A 245 -17.58 16.00 9.14
N ASP A 246 -16.58 16.69 9.70
CA ASP A 246 -15.58 17.41 8.91
C ASP A 246 -14.79 16.45 8.01
N ILE A 247 -14.26 17.00 6.90
CA ILE A 247 -13.48 16.23 5.95
C ILE A 247 -12.14 15.86 6.58
N LEU A 248 -11.85 14.55 6.61
CA LEU A 248 -10.56 14.02 7.00
C LEU A 248 -9.48 14.54 6.03
N THR A 249 -8.41 15.14 6.55
CA THR A 249 -7.30 15.67 5.74
C THR A 249 -6.05 14.80 5.83
N CYS A 250 -5.86 14.09 6.93
CA CYS A 250 -4.74 13.18 7.14
C CYS A 250 -5.03 12.16 8.24
N VAL A 251 -4.18 11.15 8.36
CA VAL A 251 -4.14 10.20 9.47
C VAL A 251 -2.74 10.22 10.06
N LYS A 252 -2.64 10.37 11.38
CA LYS A 252 -1.38 10.23 12.10
C LYS A 252 -1.29 8.83 12.68
N VAL A 253 -0.18 8.17 12.45
CA VAL A 253 0.16 6.85 13.00
C VAL A 253 1.35 7.04 13.94
N GLU A 254 1.24 6.57 15.17
CA GLU A 254 2.28 6.66 16.20
C GLU A 254 2.59 5.27 16.73
N TRP A 255 3.87 4.98 17.00
CA TRP A 255 4.29 3.71 17.60
C TRP A 255 5.21 3.92 18.81
N SER A 256 5.10 3.00 19.76
CA SER A 256 5.84 3.02 21.03
C SER A 256 6.25 1.61 21.43
N LEU A 257 7.27 1.48 22.27
CA LEU A 257 7.61 0.22 22.96
C LEU A 257 6.76 -0.01 24.23
N SER A 258 5.95 0.97 24.62
CA SER A 258 5.07 0.90 25.78
C SER A 258 3.61 1.08 25.39
N ASP A 259 2.71 0.30 25.99
CA ASP A 259 1.26 0.44 25.80
C ASP A 259 0.69 1.75 26.33
N SER A 260 1.41 2.43 27.22
CA SER A 260 1.01 3.75 27.72
C SER A 260 1.32 4.90 26.76
N PHE A 261 2.11 4.66 25.70
CA PHE A 261 2.63 5.70 24.81
C PHE A 261 3.32 6.85 25.56
N ASN A 262 3.95 6.57 26.71
CA ASN A 262 4.72 7.55 27.48
C ASN A 262 5.92 8.09 26.69
N GLN A 263 6.50 7.24 25.84
CA GLN A 263 7.58 7.59 24.92
C GLN A 263 7.19 7.13 23.51
N ILE A 264 7.17 8.05 22.56
CA ILE A 264 6.89 7.74 21.15
C ILE A 264 8.22 7.44 20.47
N GLU A 265 8.35 6.25 19.87
CA GLU A 265 9.54 5.87 19.11
C GLU A 265 9.54 6.50 17.71
N GLY A 266 8.34 6.72 17.16
CA GLY A 266 8.19 7.45 15.91
C GLY A 266 6.73 7.72 15.55
N GLU A 267 6.57 8.60 14.55
CA GLU A 267 5.29 9.00 13.99
C GLU A 267 5.34 9.10 12.46
N LEU A 268 4.18 8.92 11.84
CA LEU A 268 3.98 9.05 10.40
C LEU A 268 2.65 9.77 10.13
N ILE A 269 2.68 10.84 9.32
CA ILE A 269 1.48 11.55 8.88
C ILE A 269 1.15 11.12 7.44
N VAL A 270 0.11 10.31 7.31
CA VAL A 270 -0.45 9.85 6.05
C VAL A 270 -1.43 10.91 5.54
N ARG A 271 -1.03 11.64 4.49
CA ARG A 271 -1.91 12.64 3.84
C ARG A 271 -2.75 12.04 2.72
N ASP A 272 -2.25 10.97 2.11
CA ASP A 272 -2.98 10.24 1.07
C ASP A 272 -3.93 9.26 1.74
N ILE A 273 -5.17 9.72 1.94
CA ILE A 273 -6.22 8.93 2.58
C ILE A 273 -7.08 8.15 1.57
N ARG A 274 -6.64 8.08 0.30
CA ARG A 274 -7.29 7.25 -0.73
C ARG A 274 -7.18 5.78 -0.35
N ASP A 275 -6.05 5.39 0.21
CA ASP A 275 -5.85 4.09 0.83
C ASP A 275 -6.01 4.20 2.35
N SER A 276 -6.60 3.18 2.97
CA SER A 276 -6.77 3.12 4.44
C SER A 276 -5.78 2.15 5.06
N ARG A 277 -4.56 2.21 4.52
CA ARG A 277 -3.43 1.37 4.85
C ARG A 277 -2.17 2.20 4.78
N THR A 278 -1.23 1.95 5.68
CA THR A 278 0.14 2.44 5.55
C THR A 278 1.13 1.44 6.14
N ASP A 279 2.37 1.49 5.68
CA ASP A 279 3.44 0.62 6.14
C ASP A 279 4.44 1.44 6.98
N ILE A 280 4.71 0.97 8.19
CA ILE A 280 5.76 1.50 9.07
C ILE A 280 7.00 0.62 8.86
N SER A 281 8.03 1.16 8.21
CA SER A 281 9.29 0.46 7.90
C SER A 281 10.43 0.85 8.85
N GLY A 282 11.50 0.05 8.88
CA GLY A 282 12.72 0.37 9.65
C GLY A 282 12.59 0.12 11.16
N LEU A 283 11.69 -0.78 11.54
CA LEU A 283 11.47 -1.16 12.94
C LEU A 283 12.52 -2.19 13.40
N ARG A 284 12.87 -2.16 14.68
CA ARG A 284 13.86 -3.08 15.26
C ARG A 284 13.22 -4.43 15.56
N ARG A 285 13.89 -5.51 15.15
CA ARG A 285 13.52 -6.89 15.48
C ARG A 285 13.67 -7.17 16.97
N GLY A 286 12.96 -8.19 17.45
CA GLY A 286 12.94 -8.62 18.85
C GLY A 286 12.14 -7.73 19.80
N LEU A 287 11.55 -6.64 19.31
CA LEU A 287 10.81 -5.68 20.13
C LEU A 287 9.30 -5.79 19.95
N ARG A 288 8.57 -5.40 21.00
CA ARG A 288 7.12 -5.29 20.99
C ARG A 288 6.72 -3.83 20.74
N TYR A 289 5.88 -3.61 19.74
CA TYR A 289 5.36 -2.31 19.40
C TYR A 289 3.87 -2.21 19.72
N SER A 290 3.50 -1.12 20.39
CA SER A 290 2.14 -0.64 20.53
C SER A 290 1.92 0.47 19.51
N ILE A 291 0.82 0.41 18.76
CA ILE A 291 0.52 1.35 17.67
C ILE A 291 -0.84 1.99 17.90
N ARG A 292 -0.93 3.29 17.62
CA ARG A 292 -2.20 4.03 17.65
C ARG A 292 -2.34 4.92 16.42
N VAL A 293 -3.58 5.14 16.02
CA VAL A 293 -3.93 5.97 14.87
C VAL A 293 -4.88 7.09 15.27
N SER A 294 -4.64 8.30 14.78
CA SER A 294 -5.49 9.48 14.99
C SER A 294 -5.93 10.04 13.65
N ALA A 295 -7.23 10.23 13.48
CA ALA A 295 -7.77 11.02 12.39
C ALA A 295 -7.37 12.50 12.52
N GLY A 296 -7.11 13.19 11.41
CA GLY A 296 -6.76 14.61 11.37
C GLY A 296 -7.68 15.42 10.46
N THR A 297 -8.08 16.59 10.93
CA THR A 297 -8.74 17.65 10.14
C THR A 297 -7.86 18.90 10.15
N MET A 298 -8.34 19.99 9.55
CA MET A 298 -7.66 21.29 9.62
C MET A 298 -7.52 21.82 11.06
N ARG A 299 -8.40 21.37 11.97
CA ARG A 299 -8.29 21.72 13.39
C ARG A 299 -7.09 21.07 14.05
N GLY A 300 -6.79 19.83 13.65
CA GLY A 300 -5.73 19.00 14.21
C GLY A 300 -6.15 17.53 14.31
N PHE A 301 -5.43 16.79 15.15
CA PHE A 301 -5.67 15.36 15.36
C PHE A 301 -6.68 15.11 16.47
N GLY A 302 -7.65 14.23 16.18
CA GLY A 302 -8.61 13.72 17.14
C GLY A 302 -8.01 12.67 18.10
N ASN A 303 -8.88 12.12 18.94
CA ASN A 303 -8.49 11.11 19.92
C ASN A 303 -7.87 9.88 19.24
N PRO A 304 -6.74 9.36 19.74
CA PRO A 304 -6.10 8.18 19.18
C PRO A 304 -6.93 6.92 19.42
N CYS A 305 -6.93 6.02 18.44
CA CYS A 305 -7.43 4.67 18.52
C CYS A 305 -6.25 3.70 18.56
N ILE A 306 -6.18 2.83 19.58
CA ILE A 306 -5.18 1.76 19.65
C ILE A 306 -5.56 0.67 18.65
N VAL A 307 -4.59 0.22 17.85
CA VAL A 307 -4.82 -0.82 16.85
C VAL A 307 -4.98 -2.21 17.48
N THR A 308 -5.57 -3.14 16.73
CA THR A 308 -5.68 -4.56 17.11
C THR A 308 -4.79 -5.43 16.21
N PRO A 309 -3.93 -6.31 16.76
CA PRO A 309 -3.68 -6.57 18.18
C PRO A 309 -2.92 -5.41 18.85
N ARG A 310 -3.05 -5.30 20.19
CA ARG A 310 -2.48 -4.17 20.95
C ARG A 310 -0.95 -4.13 20.95
N LEU A 311 -0.31 -5.30 21.02
CA LEU A 311 1.14 -5.45 21.03
C LEU A 311 1.55 -6.37 19.89
N LEU A 312 2.46 -5.89 19.05
CA LEU A 312 3.04 -6.66 17.95
C LEU A 312 4.50 -6.93 18.24
N LEU A 313 4.86 -8.21 18.40
CA LEU A 313 6.26 -8.64 18.49
C LEU A 313 6.83 -8.81 17.09
N LEU A 314 7.71 -7.91 16.68
CA LEU A 314 8.48 -8.06 15.44
C LEU A 314 9.57 -9.12 15.63
N SER A 315 9.24 -10.36 15.29
CA SER A 315 10.17 -11.49 15.31
C SER A 315 10.47 -11.95 13.90
N GLY A 316 11.74 -12.22 13.61
CA GLY A 316 12.18 -12.94 12.42
C GLY A 316 12.11 -14.46 12.64
N TRP A 317 12.08 -15.23 11.55
CA TRP A 317 12.25 -16.68 11.61
C TRP A 317 13.63 -17.09 12.19
N GLU A 318 14.61 -16.20 12.10
CA GLU A 318 15.95 -16.33 12.68
C GLU A 318 15.91 -16.25 14.22
N ASP A 319 15.07 -15.39 14.81
CA ASP A 319 14.97 -15.20 16.27
C ASP A 319 14.35 -16.40 16.99
N VAL A 320 13.70 -17.31 16.24
CA VAL A 320 13.16 -18.57 16.77
C VAL A 320 14.22 -19.68 16.74
N GLN A 321 15.33 -19.51 16.00
CA GLN A 321 16.38 -20.52 15.88
C GLN A 321 17.10 -20.81 17.19
N ASP A 322 17.24 -19.85 18.10
CA ASP A 322 17.89 -20.09 19.40
C ASP A 322 17.11 -21.08 20.28
N SER A 323 15.84 -21.39 19.95
CA SER A 323 15.05 -22.41 20.65
C SER A 323 15.13 -23.81 20.01
N PHE A 324 15.60 -23.91 18.76
CA PHE A 324 15.81 -25.18 18.09
C PHE A 324 17.31 -25.40 18.00
N LYS A 325 17.82 -26.42 18.69
CA LYS A 325 19.15 -26.97 18.43
C LYS A 325 19.22 -27.37 16.96
N LEU A 326 19.59 -26.42 16.09
CA LEU A 326 19.51 -26.53 14.63
C LEU A 326 20.42 -27.64 14.12
N ASP A 327 21.43 -28.01 14.91
CA ASP A 327 22.29 -29.16 14.66
C ASP A 327 21.50 -30.47 14.55
N ASN A 328 20.46 -30.67 15.36
CA ASN A 328 19.62 -31.86 15.26
C ASN A 328 18.65 -31.75 14.07
N GLY A 329 18.05 -30.58 13.84
CA GLY A 329 17.08 -30.38 12.76
C GLY A 329 17.70 -30.49 11.36
N MET A 330 18.91 -29.96 11.17
CA MET A 330 19.61 -30.07 9.88
C MET A 330 20.03 -31.52 9.60
N ASN A 331 20.46 -32.25 10.63
CA ASN A 331 20.77 -33.68 10.55
C ASN A 331 19.51 -34.51 10.27
N GLU A 332 18.37 -34.21 10.90
CA GLU A 332 17.08 -34.86 10.63
C GLU A 332 16.61 -34.58 9.19
N ILE A 333 16.74 -33.34 8.70
CA ILE A 333 16.40 -32.99 7.32
C ILE A 333 17.32 -33.71 6.33
N ASN A 334 18.61 -33.78 6.61
CA ASN A 334 19.58 -34.49 5.78
C ASN A 334 19.33 -36.01 5.78
N MET A 335 18.98 -36.58 6.93
CA MET A 335 18.57 -37.99 7.05
C MET A 335 17.29 -38.27 6.26
N LEU A 336 16.28 -37.40 6.37
CA LEU A 336 15.05 -37.51 5.59
C LEU A 336 15.31 -37.36 4.09
N LEU A 337 16.20 -36.45 3.67
CA LEU A 337 16.62 -36.32 2.28
C LEU A 337 17.31 -37.58 1.78
N GLN A 338 18.23 -38.15 2.56
CA GLN A 338 18.88 -39.42 2.22
C GLN A 338 17.88 -40.58 2.16
N ASP A 339 16.92 -40.65 3.07
CA ASP A 339 15.91 -41.71 3.06
C ASP A 339 14.96 -41.56 1.88
N VAL A 340 14.58 -40.33 1.52
CA VAL A 340 13.84 -40.05 0.29
C VAL A 340 14.66 -40.44 -0.94
N GLU A 341 15.96 -40.17 -0.98
CA GLU A 341 16.84 -40.59 -2.08
C GLU A 341 16.98 -42.11 -2.18
N LYS A 342 17.15 -42.82 -1.06
CA LYS A 342 17.15 -44.29 -1.01
C LYS A 342 15.82 -44.85 -1.49
N HIS A 343 14.70 -44.26 -1.06
CA HIS A 343 13.38 -44.65 -1.54
C HIS A 343 13.22 -44.36 -3.03
N GLN A 344 13.75 -43.25 -3.55
CA GLN A 344 13.77 -42.97 -4.97
C GLN A 344 14.61 -43.98 -5.78
N GLN A 345 15.67 -44.54 -5.19
CA GLN A 345 16.51 -45.57 -5.79
C GLN A 345 15.93 -46.99 -5.66
N SER A 346 14.93 -47.19 -4.81
CA SER A 346 14.26 -48.48 -4.64
C SER A 346 13.60 -48.94 -5.94
N ALA A 347 13.67 -50.26 -6.19
CA ALA A 347 13.03 -50.89 -7.35
C ALA A 347 11.52 -50.58 -7.41
N VAL A 348 10.85 -50.47 -6.27
CA VAL A 348 9.41 -50.13 -6.21
C VAL A 348 9.16 -48.72 -6.73
N TRP A 349 9.96 -47.74 -6.33
CA TRP A 349 9.83 -46.36 -6.80
C TRP A 349 10.18 -46.24 -8.28
N GLN A 350 11.23 -46.92 -8.76
CA GLN A 350 11.57 -46.95 -10.19
C GLN A 350 10.51 -47.66 -11.04
N THR A 351 9.72 -48.56 -10.46
CA THR A 351 8.60 -49.21 -11.15
C THR A 351 7.39 -48.27 -11.28
N VAL A 352 7.13 -47.44 -10.27
CA VAL A 352 5.97 -46.52 -10.22
C VAL A 352 6.28 -45.17 -10.91
N PHE A 353 7.53 -44.71 -10.82
CA PHE A 353 8.04 -43.48 -11.42
C PHE A 353 9.37 -43.76 -12.15
N PRO A 354 9.32 -44.36 -13.35
CA PRO A 354 10.52 -44.69 -14.10
C PRO A 354 11.29 -43.42 -14.45
N LYS A 355 12.57 -43.33 -14.06
CA LYS A 355 13.46 -42.33 -14.62
C LYS A 355 13.63 -42.65 -16.11
N PHE A 356 13.25 -41.72 -16.99
CA PHE A 356 13.57 -41.84 -18.42
C PHE A 356 15.08 -41.71 -18.57
N CYS A 357 15.79 -42.84 -18.45
CA CYS A 357 17.15 -42.94 -18.93
C CYS A 357 17.10 -43.08 -20.46
N ASP A 358 17.60 -42.08 -21.16
CA ASP A 358 17.80 -42.09 -22.61
C ASP A 358 18.92 -43.08 -22.96
N ALA A 359 18.58 -44.37 -22.99
CA ALA A 359 19.41 -45.42 -23.55
C ALA A 359 18.54 -46.46 -24.25
N SER A 360 18.27 -46.20 -25.54
CA SER A 360 18.08 -47.20 -26.61
C SER A 360 17.27 -48.48 -26.32
N VAL A 361 16.08 -48.39 -25.74
CA VAL A 361 15.14 -49.52 -25.73
C VAL A 361 13.93 -49.21 -26.62
N LYS A 362 13.74 -50.02 -27.66
CA LYS A 362 12.65 -49.95 -28.64
C LYS A 362 11.30 -49.82 -27.92
N LYS A 363 10.61 -48.69 -28.12
CA LYS A 363 9.28 -48.40 -27.56
C LYS A 363 8.27 -49.47 -27.99
N LYS A 364 7.97 -50.44 -27.11
CA LYS A 364 6.71 -51.20 -27.23
C LYS A 364 5.61 -50.33 -26.60
N ARG A 365 4.69 -49.86 -27.44
CA ARG A 365 3.53 -49.05 -27.07
C ARG A 365 2.54 -49.93 -26.28
N THR A 366 2.76 -50.08 -24.98
CA THR A 366 1.81 -50.77 -24.09
C THR A 366 0.60 -49.85 -23.88
N ARG A 367 -0.56 -50.25 -24.41
CA ARG A 367 -1.83 -49.53 -24.19
C ARG A 367 -2.15 -49.57 -22.69
N LEU A 368 -2.73 -48.50 -22.16
CA LEU A 368 -3.19 -48.34 -20.75
C LEU A 368 -3.91 -49.58 -20.16
N LYS A 369 -4.51 -50.41 -21.03
CA LYS A 369 -5.17 -51.66 -20.68
C LYS A 369 -4.22 -52.74 -20.10
N SER A 370 -2.92 -52.72 -20.40
CA SER A 370 -1.96 -53.68 -19.84
C SER A 370 -1.63 -53.44 -18.37
N LEU A 371 -1.92 -52.24 -17.84
CA LEU A 371 -1.80 -51.93 -16.41
C LEU A 371 -2.96 -52.54 -15.59
N PHE A 372 -4.06 -52.92 -16.25
CA PHE A 372 -5.24 -53.52 -15.61
C PHE A 372 -5.43 -55.00 -15.97
N SER A 373 -4.52 -55.59 -16.73
CA SER A 373 -4.51 -57.05 -16.94
C SER A 373 -3.93 -57.70 -15.68
N ALA A 374 -4.76 -57.79 -14.65
CA ALA A 374 -4.48 -58.45 -13.39
C ALA A 374 -3.81 -59.81 -13.66
N GLY A 375 -2.57 -59.97 -13.18
CA GLY A 375 -1.95 -61.28 -13.10
C GLY A 375 -2.86 -62.19 -12.27
N SER A 376 -3.28 -63.31 -12.85
CA SER A 376 -4.17 -64.31 -12.26
C SER A 376 -3.72 -64.88 -10.89
N LYS A 377 -2.56 -64.46 -10.40
CA LYS A 377 -2.02 -64.78 -9.07
C LYS A 377 -2.53 -63.85 -7.96
N PHE A 378 -2.98 -62.61 -8.25
CA PHE A 378 -3.47 -61.69 -7.21
C PHE A 378 -4.89 -62.06 -6.72
N VAL A 379 -5.73 -62.59 -7.61
CA VAL A 379 -7.11 -63.00 -7.29
C VAL A 379 -7.16 -64.23 -6.36
N ARG A 380 -6.12 -65.07 -6.37
CA ARG A 380 -6.08 -66.33 -5.59
C ARG A 380 -5.82 -66.11 -4.09
N ASN A 381 -5.21 -64.98 -3.70
CA ASN A 381 -4.97 -64.66 -2.28
C ASN A 381 -6.13 -63.91 -1.60
N CYS A 382 -6.94 -63.16 -2.34
CA CYS A 382 -8.12 -62.50 -1.77
C CYS A 382 -9.29 -63.46 -1.48
N GLN A 383 -9.35 -64.62 -2.15
CA GLN A 383 -10.42 -65.61 -1.97
C GLN A 383 -10.21 -66.56 -0.78
N ARG A 384 -9.02 -66.60 -0.17
CA ARG A 384 -8.75 -67.46 1.01
C ARG A 384 -9.12 -66.82 2.36
N ALA A 385 -9.45 -65.53 2.39
CA ALA A 385 -9.77 -64.81 3.64
C ALA A 385 -11.28 -64.64 3.90
N ARG A 386 -12.13 -65.56 3.41
CA ARG A 386 -13.57 -65.58 3.74
C ARG A 386 -14.07 -67.00 4.02
N LYS A 387 -13.88 -67.47 5.26
CA LYS A 387 -14.84 -68.34 5.95
C LYS A 387 -14.89 -67.92 7.43
N PRO A 388 -16.00 -67.37 7.93
CA PRO A 388 -16.19 -67.19 9.36
C PRO A 388 -16.56 -68.53 9.99
N THR A 389 -15.68 -69.08 10.83
CA THR A 389 -16.02 -70.20 11.70
C THR A 389 -16.91 -69.69 12.83
N ILE A 390 -18.22 -69.86 12.69
CA ILE A 390 -19.20 -69.65 13.76
C ILE A 390 -19.04 -70.81 14.75
N ARG A 391 -18.45 -70.55 15.92
CA ARG A 391 -18.42 -71.50 17.04
C ARG A 391 -19.62 -71.20 17.94
N ARG A 392 -20.71 -71.96 17.80
CA ARG A 392 -21.82 -72.00 18.76
C ARG A 392 -21.32 -72.70 20.03
N GLN A 393 -21.33 -72.01 21.16
CA GLN A 393 -21.32 -72.64 22.48
C GLN A 393 -22.77 -72.97 22.83
N THR A 394 -23.09 -74.25 22.90
CA THR A 394 -24.29 -74.76 23.58
C THR A 394 -23.89 -75.17 24.98
N THR A 395 -24.44 -74.45 25.95
CA THR A 395 -24.62 -74.87 27.34
C THR A 395 -25.60 -76.05 27.39
N GLN A 396 -25.23 -77.14 28.04
CA GLN A 396 -26.21 -77.95 28.77
C GLN A 396 -25.53 -78.73 29.90
N ASN A 397 -26.15 -78.58 31.07
CA ASN A 397 -25.93 -79.17 32.37
C ASN A 397 -25.66 -80.68 32.36
N ASP A 398 -24.79 -81.11 33.27
CA ASP A 398 -25.15 -81.97 34.40
C ASP A 398 -24.32 -81.60 35.64
#